data_AF-A0A9W7A0K2-F1
#
_entry.id   AF-A0A9W7A0K2-F1
#
_cell.length_a   1.000
_cell.length_b   1.000
_cell.length_c   1.000
_cell.angle_alpha   90.00
_cell.angle_beta   90.00
_cell.angle_gamma   90.00
#
_symmetry.space_group_name_H-M   'P 1'
#
loop_
_entity.id
_entity.type
_entity.pdbx_description
1 polymer ?
#
loop_
_entity_poly.entity_id
_entity_poly.type
_entity_poly.pdbx_seq_one_letter_code
_entity_poly.pdbx_strand_id
1 'polypeptide(L)'
;MLHNSFIIAATLMLDHGDEDCDVSLSEVFLLTLEDIVMDSCDFFVLNSLCLEPHSEGRQNQIRDNTAVANLTELQRVFLNKTIRESPNRLNMLYELGAAWGTTRGVVNTVYITAMWWIGGDGEVEEIVANGLSGGIDAEVLVREGVHVSCWRLQKLIDGFRKEKTLKLILGTLDADTTMYVKDVAAQIESNRKEEERKLMSVGATHHIILHLLRYSRRAEAVEEAEKVHALSILSNQLLDQSLKFIERNKPKS
;
A
#
# COMPACT_ATOMS: atom_id res chain seq x y z
N MET A 1 -0.48 -24.73 -29.73
CA MET A 1 0.31 -24.18 -30.86
C MET A 1 0.13 -22.67 -31.08
N LEU A 2 -0.61 -21.94 -30.23
CA LEU A 2 -0.69 -20.47 -30.28
C LEU A 2 0.36 -19.76 -29.38
N HIS A 3 1.14 -20.51 -28.58
CA HIS A 3 2.10 -19.97 -27.60
C HIS A 3 3.42 -19.45 -28.20
N ASN A 4 3.88 -19.96 -29.35
CA ASN A 4 5.14 -19.50 -29.93
C ASN A 4 4.98 -18.26 -30.82
N SER A 5 3.76 -17.94 -31.26
CA SER A 5 3.51 -16.82 -32.17
C SER A 5 3.50 -15.46 -31.45
N PHE A 6 3.13 -15.44 -30.16
CA PHE A 6 3.02 -14.21 -29.37
C PHE A 6 4.37 -13.72 -28.84
N ILE A 7 5.25 -14.65 -28.45
CA ILE A 7 6.62 -14.33 -28.02
C ILE A 7 7.40 -13.74 -29.21
N ILE A 8 7.24 -14.31 -30.41
CA ILE A 8 7.88 -13.80 -31.63
C ILE A 8 7.36 -12.40 -32.00
N ALA A 9 6.08 -12.08 -31.77
CA ALA A 9 5.53 -10.76 -32.05
C ALA A 9 6.09 -9.66 -31.13
N ALA A 10 6.27 -9.96 -29.84
CA ALA A 10 6.88 -9.03 -28.88
C ALA A 10 8.38 -8.82 -29.14
N THR A 11 9.10 -9.87 -29.54
CA THR A 11 10.52 -9.75 -29.94
C THR A 11 10.68 -9.01 -31.26
N LEU A 12 9.80 -9.22 -32.25
CA LEU A 12 9.85 -8.51 -33.54
C LEU A 12 9.53 -7.01 -33.44
N MET A 13 8.70 -6.59 -32.47
CA MET A 13 8.45 -5.16 -32.23
C MET A 13 9.60 -4.44 -31.52
N LEU A 14 10.51 -5.18 -30.86
CA LEU A 14 11.74 -4.63 -30.30
C LEU A 14 12.87 -4.53 -31.35
N ASP A 15 12.81 -5.32 -32.43
CA ASP A 15 13.87 -5.42 -33.44
C ASP A 15 13.57 -4.61 -34.72
N HIS A 16 12.37 -4.04 -34.85
CA HIS A 16 12.01 -3.09 -35.89
C HIS A 16 11.69 -1.73 -35.28
N GLY A 17 12.71 -0.86 -35.25
CA GLY A 17 12.56 0.56 -35.00
C GLY A 17 11.84 1.25 -36.17
N ASP A 18 10.55 1.01 -36.31
CA ASP A 18 9.68 1.79 -37.19
C ASP A 18 9.13 2.99 -36.41
N GLU A 19 9.42 4.18 -36.93
CA GLU A 19 9.24 5.50 -36.29
C GLU A 19 7.78 5.99 -36.17
N ASP A 20 6.76 5.17 -36.42
CA ASP A 20 5.37 5.67 -36.58
C ASP A 20 4.29 4.99 -35.70
N CYS A 21 4.66 4.30 -34.63
CA CYS A 21 3.68 3.78 -33.65
C CYS A 21 3.55 4.70 -32.43
N ASP A 22 2.55 5.58 -32.46
CA ASP A 22 2.16 6.53 -31.40
C ASP A 22 1.41 5.85 -30.23
N VAL A 23 1.80 4.62 -29.87
CA VAL A 23 1.31 3.92 -28.68
C VAL A 23 2.46 3.85 -27.70
N SER A 24 2.29 4.46 -26.52
CA SER A 24 3.36 4.45 -25.53
C SER A 24 3.70 3.00 -25.16
N LEU A 25 4.98 2.63 -25.20
CA LEU A 25 5.44 1.30 -24.77
C LEU A 25 4.89 0.93 -23.38
N SER A 26 4.65 1.92 -22.51
CA SER A 26 3.98 1.76 -21.21
C SER A 26 2.55 1.26 -21.29
N GLU A 27 1.74 1.69 -22.27
CA GLU A 27 0.35 1.24 -22.44
C GLU A 27 0.29 -0.18 -23.00
N VAL A 28 1.17 -0.53 -23.93
CA VAL A 28 1.28 -1.89 -24.45
C VAL A 28 1.73 -2.86 -23.35
N PHE A 29 2.68 -2.45 -22.51
CA PHE A 29 3.20 -3.25 -21.38
C PHE A 29 2.17 -3.45 -20.27
N LEU A 30 1.36 -2.43 -19.97
CA LEU A 30 0.27 -2.53 -18.98
C LEU A 30 -0.87 -3.43 -19.48
N LEU A 31 -1.28 -3.29 -20.75
CA LEU A 31 -2.33 -4.12 -21.34
C LEU A 31 -1.91 -5.59 -21.45
N THR A 32 -0.64 -5.87 -21.75
CA THR A 32 -0.13 -7.25 -21.77
C THR A 32 0.00 -7.86 -20.38
N LEU A 33 0.27 -7.09 -19.33
CA LEU A 33 0.34 -7.61 -17.95
C LEU A 33 -1.02 -7.87 -17.32
N GLU A 34 -2.08 -7.16 -17.72
CA GLU A 34 -3.45 -7.47 -17.27
C GLU A 34 -3.93 -8.82 -17.84
N ASP A 35 -3.50 -9.19 -19.05
CA ASP A 35 -3.84 -10.48 -19.69
C ASP A 35 -2.83 -11.61 -19.35
N ILE A 36 -1.57 -11.30 -19.04
CA ILE A 36 -0.54 -12.26 -18.56
C ILE A 36 -0.61 -12.36 -17.02
N VAL A 37 -1.82 -12.60 -16.51
CA VAL A 37 -1.99 -13.22 -15.19
C VAL A 37 -2.29 -14.69 -15.44
N MET A 38 -1.30 -15.47 -15.87
CA MET A 38 -1.30 -16.92 -15.65
C MET A 38 0.13 -17.42 -15.50
N ASP A 39 0.30 -18.27 -14.49
CA ASP A 39 1.48 -19.03 -14.07
C ASP A 39 2.76 -18.26 -13.70
N SER A 40 3.13 -18.42 -12.43
CA SER A 40 4.38 -17.97 -11.78
C SER A 40 5.69 -18.26 -12.54
N CYS A 41 5.67 -19.10 -13.57
CA CYS A 41 6.81 -19.41 -14.42
C CYS A 41 7.04 -18.37 -15.54
N ASP A 42 5.99 -17.75 -16.06
CA ASP A 42 6.10 -16.87 -17.24
C ASP A 42 6.69 -15.48 -16.89
N PHE A 43 6.50 -15.03 -15.65
CA PHE A 43 7.09 -13.78 -15.15
C PHE A 43 8.60 -13.89 -14.89
N PHE A 44 9.11 -15.09 -14.59
CA PHE A 44 10.55 -15.33 -14.35
C PHE A 44 11.39 -15.11 -15.63
N VAL A 45 10.79 -15.36 -16.80
CA VAL A 45 11.42 -15.16 -18.11
C VAL A 45 11.59 -13.66 -18.42
N LEU A 46 10.60 -12.83 -18.08
CA LEU A 46 10.66 -11.37 -18.32
C LEU A 46 11.75 -10.68 -17.49
N ASN A 47 11.97 -11.14 -16.25
CA ASN A 47 13.00 -10.57 -15.38
C ASN A 47 14.43 -10.95 -15.83
N SER A 48 14.58 -12.10 -16.50
CA SER A 48 15.85 -12.57 -17.06
C SER A 48 16.26 -11.79 -18.31
N LEU A 49 15.29 -11.33 -19.11
CA LEU A 49 15.51 -10.55 -20.33
C LEU A 49 15.87 -9.08 -20.06
N CYS A 50 15.43 -8.52 -18.93
CA CYS A 50 15.77 -7.14 -18.55
C CYS A 50 17.16 -6.98 -17.90
N LEU A 51 17.83 -8.09 -17.55
CA LEU A 51 19.11 -8.10 -16.83
C LEU A 51 20.32 -8.44 -17.72
N GLU A 52 20.15 -8.59 -19.04
CA GLU A 52 21.32 -8.72 -19.92
C GLU A 52 22.05 -7.38 -20.04
N PRO A 53 23.34 -7.29 -19.64
CA PRO A 53 24.08 -6.05 -19.70
C PRO A 53 24.51 -5.80 -21.15
N HIS A 54 23.71 -5.07 -21.91
CA HIS A 54 24.22 -4.46 -23.13
C HIS A 54 25.18 -3.33 -22.74
N SER A 55 26.46 -3.65 -22.84
CA SER A 55 27.56 -2.71 -22.80
C SER A 55 27.41 -1.68 -23.93
N GLU A 56 27.04 -0.43 -23.60
CA GLU A 56 27.65 0.79 -24.15
C GLU A 56 26.99 2.09 -23.62
N GLY A 57 27.84 2.97 -23.07
CA GLY A 57 27.83 4.41 -23.36
C GLY A 57 26.70 5.33 -22.85
N ARG A 58 26.82 5.80 -21.60
CA ARG A 58 26.45 7.16 -21.06
C ARG A 58 25.06 7.79 -21.32
N GLN A 59 24.18 7.27 -22.15
CA GLN A 59 22.74 7.63 -22.21
C GLN A 59 21.86 6.71 -21.34
N ASN A 60 22.43 5.62 -20.80
CA ASN A 60 21.71 4.62 -20.00
C ASN A 60 21.36 5.06 -18.58
N GLN A 61 22.02 6.07 -17.99
CA GLN A 61 21.79 6.40 -16.57
C GLN A 61 20.36 6.92 -16.26
N ILE A 62 19.69 7.59 -17.21
CA ILE A 62 18.32 8.08 -17.02
C ILE A 62 17.31 6.96 -17.32
N ARG A 63 17.57 6.14 -18.35
CA ARG A 63 16.73 4.98 -18.70
C ARG A 63 16.81 3.88 -17.64
N ASP A 64 17.98 3.63 -17.07
CA ASP A 64 18.21 2.66 -15.99
C ASP A 64 17.44 3.05 -14.73
N ASN A 65 17.44 4.33 -14.35
CA ASN A 65 16.72 4.79 -13.16
C ASN A 65 15.19 4.69 -13.32
N THR A 66 14.64 4.99 -14.51
CA THR A 66 13.21 4.85 -14.77
C THR A 66 12.80 3.37 -14.90
N ALA A 67 13.62 2.53 -15.53
CA ALA A 67 13.37 1.10 -15.62
C ALA A 67 13.41 0.42 -14.24
N VAL A 68 14.38 0.77 -13.39
CA VAL A 68 14.49 0.26 -12.01
C VAL A 68 13.33 0.74 -11.14
N ALA A 69 12.89 2.00 -11.28
CA ALA A 69 11.71 2.52 -10.58
C ALA A 69 10.42 1.78 -10.99
N ASN A 70 10.26 1.52 -12.30
CA ASN A 70 9.12 0.77 -12.82
C ASN A 70 9.14 -0.70 -12.37
N LEU A 71 10.32 -1.33 -12.32
CA LEU A 71 10.48 -2.70 -11.83
C LEU A 71 10.15 -2.81 -10.34
N THR A 72 10.60 -1.85 -9.53
CA THR A 72 10.33 -1.80 -8.09
C THR A 72 8.84 -1.61 -7.83
N GLU A 73 8.18 -0.76 -8.61
CA GLU A 73 6.73 -0.54 -8.52
C GLU A 73 5.95 -1.80 -8.94
N LEU A 74 6.35 -2.47 -10.03
CA LEU A 74 5.75 -3.74 -10.46
C LEU A 74 5.90 -4.84 -9.39
N GLN A 75 7.08 -4.98 -8.79
CA GLN A 75 7.32 -5.91 -7.67
C GLN A 75 6.41 -5.59 -6.49
N ARG A 76 6.26 -4.30 -6.15
CA ARG A 76 5.34 -3.84 -5.10
C ARG A 76 3.89 -4.18 -5.41
N VAL A 77 3.43 -3.95 -6.65
CA VAL A 77 2.06 -4.28 -7.08
C VAL A 77 1.81 -5.78 -7.02
N PHE A 78 2.74 -6.60 -7.50
CA PHE A 78 2.61 -8.06 -7.43
C PHE A 78 2.59 -8.56 -6.00
N LEU A 79 3.54 -8.14 -5.15
CA LEU A 79 3.55 -8.51 -3.73
C LEU A 79 2.21 -8.18 -3.07
N ASN A 80 1.71 -6.96 -3.29
CA ASN A 80 0.40 -6.54 -2.78
C ASN A 80 -0.73 -7.47 -3.24
N LYS A 81 -0.75 -7.86 -4.52
CA LYS A 81 -1.73 -8.80 -5.05
C LYS A 81 -1.64 -10.17 -4.38
N THR A 82 -0.43 -10.73 -4.28
CA THR A 82 -0.20 -12.03 -3.63
C THR A 82 -0.61 -12.04 -2.16
N ILE A 83 -0.32 -10.95 -1.42
CA ILE A 83 -0.74 -10.81 -0.02
C ILE A 83 -2.27 -10.83 0.10
N ARG A 84 -2.98 -10.16 -0.82
CA ARG A 84 -4.45 -10.14 -0.83
C ARG A 84 -5.04 -11.53 -1.08
N GLU A 85 -4.47 -12.27 -2.01
CA GLU A 85 -4.94 -13.61 -2.39
C GLU A 85 -4.52 -14.68 -1.37
N SER A 86 -3.43 -14.46 -0.62
CA SER A 86 -2.85 -15.45 0.29
C SER A 86 -2.15 -14.79 1.49
N PRO A 87 -2.90 -14.15 2.41
CA PRO A 87 -2.33 -13.37 3.51
C PRO A 87 -1.49 -14.22 4.48
N ASN A 88 -1.80 -15.51 4.64
CA ASN A 88 -1.11 -16.40 5.58
C ASN A 88 0.24 -16.95 5.05
N ARG A 89 0.76 -16.45 3.93
CA ARG A 89 1.95 -16.99 3.25
C ARG A 89 3.18 -16.09 3.32
N LEU A 90 3.46 -15.51 4.48
CA LEU A 90 4.62 -14.61 4.66
C LEU A 90 5.97 -15.24 4.25
N ASN A 91 6.19 -16.53 4.53
CA ASN A 91 7.41 -17.22 4.10
C ASN A 91 7.56 -17.29 2.57
N MET A 92 6.46 -17.53 1.86
CA MET A 92 6.44 -17.52 0.39
C MET A 92 6.79 -16.13 -0.15
N LEU A 93 6.33 -15.07 0.51
CA LEU A 93 6.66 -13.69 0.13
C LEU A 93 8.14 -13.37 0.37
N TYR A 94 8.76 -13.95 1.40
CA TYR A 94 10.21 -13.83 1.59
C TYR A 94 11.00 -14.56 0.51
N GLU A 95 10.58 -15.77 0.12
CA GLU A 95 11.21 -16.53 -0.96
C GLU A 95 11.08 -15.79 -2.30
N LEU A 96 9.89 -15.25 -2.58
CA LEU A 96 9.61 -14.48 -3.78
C LEU A 96 10.38 -13.15 -3.80
N GLY A 97 10.40 -12.43 -2.68
CA GLY A 97 11.18 -11.21 -2.53
C GLY A 97 12.67 -11.47 -2.73
N ALA A 98 13.20 -12.56 -2.18
CA ALA A 98 14.59 -12.96 -2.38
C ALA A 98 14.88 -13.28 -3.86
N ALA A 99 13.97 -13.97 -4.56
CA ALA A 99 14.09 -14.23 -6.00
C ALA A 99 14.11 -12.94 -6.84
N TRP A 100 13.48 -11.86 -6.35
CA TRP A 100 13.50 -10.54 -6.98
C TRP A 100 14.61 -9.61 -6.50
N GLY A 101 15.52 -10.09 -5.65
CA GLY A 101 16.57 -9.24 -5.07
C GLY A 101 16.05 -8.18 -4.09
N THR A 102 14.80 -8.34 -3.60
CA THR A 102 14.18 -7.44 -2.63
C THR A 102 14.61 -7.82 -1.21
N THR A 103 14.90 -6.83 -0.38
CA THR A 103 15.26 -7.08 1.02
C THR A 103 14.03 -7.49 1.83
N ARG A 104 14.25 -8.28 2.89
CA ARG A 104 13.17 -8.65 3.84
C ARG A 104 12.47 -7.42 4.42
N GLY A 105 13.19 -6.31 4.58
CA GLY A 105 12.66 -5.05 5.05
C GLY A 105 11.57 -4.45 4.16
N VAL A 106 11.81 -4.47 2.85
CA VAL A 106 10.83 -4.03 1.86
C VAL A 106 9.64 -4.98 1.84
N VAL A 107 9.86 -6.30 1.85
CA VAL A 107 8.79 -7.30 1.92
C VAL A 107 7.91 -7.08 3.16
N ASN A 108 8.52 -6.87 4.33
CA ASN A 108 7.81 -6.60 5.58
C ASN A 108 6.98 -5.32 5.49
N THR A 109 7.54 -4.26 4.92
CA THR A 109 6.86 -2.96 4.79
C THR A 109 5.64 -3.06 3.88
N VAL A 110 5.78 -3.74 2.74
CA VAL A 110 4.68 -4.00 1.80
C VAL A 110 3.63 -4.91 2.44
N TYR A 111 4.06 -5.98 3.12
CA TYR A 111 3.18 -6.91 3.83
C TYR A 111 2.32 -6.22 4.88
N ILE A 112 2.95 -5.48 5.80
CA ILE A 112 2.25 -4.78 6.89
C ILE A 112 1.22 -3.80 6.32
N THR A 113 1.64 -3.01 5.32
CA THR A 113 0.76 -2.03 4.68
C THR A 113 -0.44 -2.70 4.01
N ALA A 114 -0.21 -3.79 3.27
CA ALA A 114 -1.26 -4.55 2.60
C ALA A 114 -2.24 -5.16 3.62
N MET A 115 -1.72 -5.74 4.71
CA MET A 115 -2.55 -6.31 5.78
C MET A 115 -3.42 -5.26 6.44
N TRP A 116 -2.90 -4.05 6.69
CA TRP A 116 -3.72 -2.94 7.16
C TRP A 116 -4.79 -2.51 6.15
N TRP A 117 -4.57 -2.61 4.83
CA TRP A 117 -5.65 -2.30 3.89
C TRP A 117 -6.81 -3.31 3.97
N ILE A 118 -6.51 -4.61 4.15
CA ILE A 118 -7.52 -5.68 4.21
C ILE A 118 -8.05 -5.95 5.63
N GLY A 119 -7.54 -5.24 6.64
CA GLY A 119 -7.96 -5.37 8.04
C GLY A 119 -7.38 -6.57 8.79
N GLY A 120 -6.25 -7.10 8.32
CA GLY A 120 -5.44 -8.11 9.01
C GLY A 120 -4.55 -7.52 10.10
N ASP A 121 -5.15 -6.71 10.97
CA ASP A 121 -4.40 -5.96 12.00
C ASP A 121 -3.77 -6.91 13.03
N GLY A 122 -4.41 -8.05 13.32
CA GLY A 122 -3.91 -9.04 14.29
C GLY A 122 -2.66 -9.77 13.81
N GLU A 123 -2.60 -10.11 12.53
CA GLU A 123 -1.43 -10.73 11.89
C GLU A 123 -0.23 -9.78 11.88
N VAL A 124 -0.48 -8.47 11.71
CA VAL A 124 0.56 -7.45 11.85
C VAL A 124 1.10 -7.40 13.27
N GLU A 125 0.22 -7.44 14.29
CA GLU A 125 0.67 -7.46 15.69
C GLU A 125 1.55 -8.68 15.98
N GLU A 126 1.19 -9.84 15.46
CA GLU A 126 1.97 -11.07 15.64
C GLU A 126 3.38 -10.92 15.04
N ILE A 127 3.50 -10.36 13.83
CA ILE A 127 4.80 -10.12 13.18
C ILE A 127 5.63 -9.12 13.97
N VAL A 128 5.02 -8.02 14.44
CA VAL A 128 5.70 -6.99 15.22
C VAL A 128 6.17 -7.56 16.56
N ALA A 129 5.32 -8.33 17.25
CA ALA A 129 5.61 -8.95 18.54
C ALA A 129 6.71 -10.02 18.45
N ASN A 130 6.74 -10.81 17.38
CA ASN A 130 7.73 -11.85 17.15
C ASN A 130 9.11 -11.31 16.72
N GLY A 131 9.30 -9.98 16.70
CA GLY A 131 10.58 -9.36 16.32
C GLY A 131 10.91 -9.52 14.83
N LEU A 132 9.97 -9.98 14.01
CA LEU A 132 10.10 -10.09 12.56
C LEU A 132 10.03 -8.71 11.87
N SER A 133 9.82 -7.65 12.65
CA SER A 133 9.86 -6.24 12.25
C SER A 133 11.27 -5.69 11.96
N GLY A 134 12.32 -6.52 12.10
CA GLY A 134 13.68 -6.14 11.72
C GLY A 134 13.77 -5.68 10.26
N GLY A 135 14.32 -4.50 10.04
CA GLY A 135 14.56 -3.95 8.69
C GLY A 135 13.37 -3.27 8.03
N ILE A 136 12.24 -3.05 8.72
CA ILE A 136 11.14 -2.24 8.19
C ILE A 136 11.64 -0.86 7.75
N ASP A 137 11.25 -0.44 6.55
CA ASP A 137 11.44 0.92 6.07
C ASP A 137 10.44 1.83 6.79
N ALA A 138 10.92 2.56 7.79
CA ALA A 138 10.08 3.39 8.65
C ALA A 138 9.43 4.54 7.87
N GLU A 139 10.12 5.13 6.89
CA GLU A 139 9.61 6.26 6.10
C GLU A 139 8.45 5.79 5.22
N VAL A 140 8.66 4.71 4.46
CA VAL A 140 7.63 4.13 3.59
C VAL A 140 6.45 3.63 4.41
N LEU A 141 6.71 2.96 5.54
CA LEU A 141 5.65 2.48 6.42
C LEU A 141 4.80 3.62 6.98
N VAL A 142 5.44 4.72 7.42
CA VAL A 142 4.72 5.89 7.96
C VAL A 142 3.85 6.52 6.89
N ARG A 143 4.41 6.79 5.70
CA ARG A 143 3.68 7.38 4.58
C ARG A 143 2.46 6.55 4.19
N GLU A 144 2.65 5.26 3.93
CA GLU A 144 1.56 4.38 3.51
C GLU A 144 0.57 4.07 4.65
N GLY A 145 1.06 3.97 5.89
CA GLY A 145 0.22 3.79 7.06
C GLY A 145 -0.68 4.99 7.31
N VAL A 146 -0.16 6.21 7.12
CA VAL A 146 -0.97 7.45 7.19
C VAL A 146 -2.11 7.40 6.17
N HIS A 147 -1.85 6.92 4.95
CA HIS A 147 -2.91 6.73 3.95
C HIS A 147 -4.00 5.77 4.43
N VAL A 148 -3.62 4.61 4.99
CA VAL A 148 -4.59 3.65 5.56
C VAL A 148 -5.40 4.29 6.68
N SER A 149 -4.71 4.94 7.63
CA SER A 149 -5.34 5.57 8.80
C SER A 149 -6.31 6.67 8.38
N CYS A 150 -5.93 7.55 7.45
CA CYS A 150 -6.79 8.63 6.97
C CYS A 150 -8.02 8.06 6.25
N TRP A 151 -7.86 7.06 5.39
CA TRP A 151 -9.01 6.42 4.74
C TRP A 151 -9.98 5.79 5.75
N ARG A 152 -9.47 5.01 6.71
CA ARG A 152 -10.30 4.39 7.76
C ARG A 152 -11.00 5.45 8.62
N LEU A 153 -10.28 6.48 9.05
CA LEU A 153 -10.84 7.58 9.84
C LEU A 153 -11.93 8.33 9.07
N GLN A 154 -11.72 8.62 7.79
CA GLN A 154 -12.73 9.28 6.96
C GLN A 154 -14.01 8.45 6.85
N LYS A 155 -13.89 7.13 6.59
CA LYS A 155 -15.05 6.23 6.54
C LYS A 155 -15.77 6.12 7.89
N LEU A 156 -15.03 6.13 9.01
CA LEU A 156 -15.60 6.16 10.36
C LEU A 156 -16.35 7.48 10.62
N ILE A 157 -15.76 8.62 10.27
CA ILE A 157 -16.37 9.95 10.38
C ILE A 157 -17.67 10.02 9.54
N ASP A 158 -17.65 9.51 8.31
CA ASP A 158 -18.84 9.48 7.45
C ASP A 158 -19.92 8.54 8.00
N GLY A 159 -19.54 7.44 8.65
CA GLY A 159 -20.45 6.62 9.44
C GLY A 159 -21.11 7.42 10.56
N PHE A 160 -20.32 8.15 11.35
CA PHE A 160 -20.80 8.99 12.45
C PHE A 160 -21.67 10.17 12.00
N ARG A 161 -21.46 10.72 10.80
CA ARG A 161 -22.33 11.78 10.25
C ARG A 161 -23.79 11.34 10.08
N LYS A 162 -24.02 10.05 9.85
CA LYS A 162 -25.37 9.48 9.66
C LYS A 162 -26.14 9.39 10.99
N GLU A 163 -25.44 9.38 12.12
CA GLU A 163 -26.05 9.32 13.44
C GLU A 163 -26.19 10.71 14.09
N LYS A 164 -27.42 11.13 14.38
CA LYS A 164 -27.71 12.47 14.92
C LYS A 164 -26.92 12.80 16.20
N THR A 165 -26.73 11.83 17.08
CA THR A 165 -26.02 11.99 18.35
C THR A 165 -24.51 12.16 18.15
N LEU A 166 -23.95 11.49 17.13
CA LEU A 166 -22.52 11.53 16.82
C LEU A 166 -22.16 12.75 15.94
N LYS A 167 -23.13 13.36 15.25
CA LYS A 167 -22.92 14.60 14.49
C LYS A 167 -22.43 15.76 15.36
N LEU A 168 -22.91 15.87 16.61
CA LEU A 168 -22.46 16.88 17.57
C LEU A 168 -20.99 16.70 17.96
N ILE A 169 -20.53 15.46 18.02
CA ILE A 169 -19.14 15.10 18.34
C ILE A 169 -18.20 15.53 17.22
N LEU A 170 -18.61 15.37 15.96
CA LEU A 170 -17.81 15.79 14.81
C LEU A 170 -17.51 17.30 14.82
N GLY A 171 -18.39 18.11 15.42
CA GLY A 171 -18.16 19.55 15.59
C GLY A 171 -17.11 19.92 16.64
N THR A 172 -16.63 18.95 17.43
CA THR A 172 -15.58 19.15 18.45
C THR A 172 -14.20 18.66 17.99
N LEU A 173 -14.13 18.02 16.82
CA LEU A 173 -12.88 17.55 16.26
C LEU A 173 -12.09 18.73 15.71
N ASP A 174 -10.77 18.60 15.74
CA ASP A 174 -9.87 19.57 15.14
C ASP A 174 -10.15 19.70 13.63
N ALA A 175 -10.47 20.92 13.18
CA ALA A 175 -10.92 21.17 11.82
C ALA A 175 -9.79 20.92 10.81
N ASP A 176 -8.58 21.32 11.15
CA ASP A 176 -7.41 21.21 10.26
C ASP A 176 -7.02 19.74 10.05
N THR A 177 -6.95 18.96 11.14
CA THR A 177 -6.67 17.52 11.08
C THR A 177 -7.80 16.78 10.36
N THR A 178 -9.06 17.17 10.58
CA THR A 178 -10.21 16.56 9.89
C THR A 178 -10.18 16.85 8.39
N MET A 179 -9.80 18.07 8.00
CA MET A 179 -9.63 18.45 6.60
C MET A 179 -8.49 17.66 5.95
N TYR A 180 -7.34 17.56 6.63
CA TYR A 180 -6.21 16.73 6.19
C TYR A 180 -6.62 15.27 5.96
N VAL A 181 -7.32 14.66 6.91
CA VAL A 181 -7.84 13.27 6.79
C VAL A 181 -8.72 13.12 5.56
N LYS A 182 -9.62 14.08 5.33
CA LYS A 182 -10.53 14.08 4.18
C LYS A 182 -9.77 14.19 2.86
N ASP A 183 -8.78 15.08 2.78
CA ASP A 183 -8.03 15.34 1.55
C ASP A 183 -7.16 14.12 1.17
N VAL A 184 -6.47 13.52 2.15
CA VAL A 184 -5.70 12.29 1.94
C VAL A 184 -6.62 11.14 1.53
N ALA A 185 -7.77 10.98 2.20
CA ALA A 185 -8.73 9.92 1.85
C ALA A 185 -9.27 10.08 0.42
N ALA A 186 -9.56 11.30 -0.02
CA ALA A 186 -10.06 11.60 -1.37
C ALA A 186 -9.02 11.25 -2.45
N GLN A 187 -7.73 11.56 -2.22
CA GLN A 187 -6.65 11.16 -3.12
C GLN A 187 -6.51 9.64 -3.26
N ILE A 188 -6.83 8.89 -2.19
CA ILE A 188 -6.75 7.43 -2.22
C ILE A 188 -7.97 6.82 -2.93
N GLU A 189 -9.15 7.43 -2.79
CA GLU A 189 -10.36 7.01 -3.50
C GLU A 189 -10.26 7.24 -5.01
N SER A 190 -9.58 8.30 -5.47
CA SER A 190 -9.35 8.50 -6.90
C SER A 190 -8.43 7.46 -7.54
N ASN A 191 -7.56 6.82 -6.74
CA ASN A 191 -6.42 6.05 -7.25
C ASN A 191 -6.52 4.52 -7.08
N ARG A 192 -7.54 3.98 -6.39
CA ARG A 192 -7.60 2.54 -6.06
C ARG A 192 -9.04 2.03 -5.96
N LYS A 193 -9.34 0.86 -6.55
CA LYS A 193 -10.64 0.17 -6.46
C LYS A 193 -11.05 -0.06 -4.99
N GLU A 194 -12.32 0.20 -4.67
CA GLU A 194 -12.86 0.24 -3.29
C GLU A 194 -13.12 -1.14 -2.70
N GLU A 195 -13.28 -2.17 -3.55
CA GLU A 195 -13.81 -3.50 -3.20
C GLU A 195 -12.93 -4.32 -2.24
N GLU A 196 -11.69 -3.92 -2.03
CA GLU A 196 -10.69 -4.72 -1.30
C GLU A 196 -10.26 -4.10 0.03
N ARG A 197 -10.87 -2.97 0.42
CA ARG A 197 -10.52 -2.25 1.66
C ARG A 197 -11.49 -2.59 2.77
N LYS A 198 -10.97 -2.95 3.94
CA LYS A 198 -11.80 -3.27 5.09
C LYS A 198 -11.86 -2.10 6.07
N LEU A 199 -13.08 -1.63 6.33
CA LEU A 199 -13.33 -0.69 7.42
C LEU A 199 -13.14 -1.43 8.77
N MET A 200 -12.31 -0.85 9.63
CA MET A 200 -12.04 -1.38 10.97
C MET A 200 -12.60 -0.44 12.04
N SER A 201 -12.68 -0.93 13.27
CA SER A 201 -13.16 -0.11 14.39
C SER A 201 -12.25 1.09 14.65
N VAL A 202 -12.78 2.10 15.36
CA VAL A 202 -11.99 3.26 15.81
C VAL A 202 -10.79 2.79 16.65
N GLY A 203 -10.98 1.80 17.53
CA GLY A 203 -9.91 1.27 18.38
C GLY A 203 -8.78 0.61 17.58
N ALA A 204 -9.12 -0.22 16.59
CA ALA A 204 -8.12 -0.84 15.71
C ALA A 204 -7.36 0.20 14.88
N THR A 205 -8.08 1.20 14.36
CA THR A 205 -7.47 2.32 13.60
C THR A 205 -6.56 3.17 14.49
N HIS A 206 -6.97 3.45 15.73
CA HIS A 206 -6.14 4.14 16.72
C HIS A 206 -4.86 3.35 17.02
N HIS A 207 -4.95 2.03 17.15
CA HIS A 207 -3.80 1.17 17.40
C HIS A 207 -2.74 1.28 16.29
N ILE A 208 -3.17 1.27 15.02
CA ILE A 208 -2.28 1.51 13.88
C ILE A 208 -1.57 2.86 14.02
N ILE A 209 -2.32 3.92 14.31
CA ILE A 209 -1.76 5.28 14.44
C ILE A 209 -0.69 5.34 15.55
N LEU A 210 -0.90 4.63 16.67
CA LEU A 210 0.11 4.52 17.72
C LEU A 210 1.38 3.81 17.27
N HIS A 211 1.26 2.78 16.41
CA HIS A 211 2.44 2.16 15.79
C HIS A 211 3.15 3.13 14.86
N LEU A 212 2.42 3.83 13.99
CA LEU A 212 3.00 4.85 13.11
C LEU A 212 3.71 5.95 13.91
N LEU A 213 3.20 6.33 15.08
CA LEU A 213 3.83 7.31 15.95
C LEU A 213 5.20 6.82 16.47
N ARG A 214 5.35 5.51 16.70
CA ARG A 214 6.63 4.91 17.07
C ARG A 214 7.62 4.90 15.90
N TYR A 215 7.16 4.63 14.68
CA TYR A 215 8.00 4.59 13.49
C TYR A 215 8.38 5.98 12.97
N SER A 216 7.47 6.96 13.02
CA SER A 216 7.75 8.35 12.59
C SER A 216 8.88 8.98 13.41
N ARG A 217 8.96 8.71 14.71
CA ARG A 217 10.09 9.12 15.55
C ARG A 217 11.43 8.50 15.14
N ARG A 218 11.42 7.35 14.48
CA ARG A 218 12.62 6.66 13.97
C ARG A 218 13.00 7.11 12.56
N ALA A 219 12.05 7.57 11.77
CA ALA A 219 12.26 8.01 10.39
C ALA A 219 12.92 9.40 10.29
N GLU A 220 13.16 10.09 11.40
CA GLU A 220 13.72 11.46 11.46
C GLU A 220 12.91 12.51 10.65
N ALA A 221 11.71 12.15 10.20
CA ALA A 221 10.80 12.99 9.43
C ALA A 221 9.88 13.78 10.38
N VAL A 222 10.29 15.00 10.72
CA VAL A 222 9.61 15.85 11.71
C VAL A 222 8.17 16.18 11.29
N GLU A 223 7.95 16.51 10.02
CA GLU A 223 6.63 16.88 9.49
C GLU A 223 5.65 15.70 9.53
N GLU A 224 6.09 14.51 9.12
CA GLU A 224 5.31 13.27 9.20
C GLU A 224 5.00 12.91 10.66
N ALA A 225 5.93 13.11 11.58
CA ALA A 225 5.70 12.85 13.00
C ALA A 225 4.61 13.77 13.60
N GLU A 226 4.58 15.03 13.20
CA GLU A 226 3.51 15.97 13.59
C GLU A 226 2.15 15.57 13.03
N LYS A 227 2.08 15.19 11.74
CA LYS A 227 0.84 14.69 11.12
C LYS A 227 0.34 13.43 11.83
N VAL A 228 1.21 12.46 12.09
CA VAL A 228 0.84 11.23 12.82
C VAL A 228 0.40 11.54 14.25
N HIS A 229 1.03 12.51 14.91
CA HIS A 229 0.61 12.95 16.24
C HIS A 229 -0.80 13.57 16.22
N ALA A 230 -1.09 14.45 15.25
CA ALA A 230 -2.43 15.02 15.09
C ALA A 230 -3.50 13.93 14.85
N LEU A 231 -3.19 12.94 14.01
CA LEU A 231 -4.06 11.77 13.80
C LEU A 231 -4.27 10.97 15.09
N SER A 232 -3.25 10.87 15.96
CA SER A 232 -3.38 10.18 17.24
C SER A 232 -4.35 10.87 18.19
N ILE A 233 -4.36 12.21 18.20
CA ILE A 233 -5.29 13.02 18.99
C ILE A 233 -6.71 12.86 18.44
N LEU A 234 -6.88 13.01 17.12
CA LEU A 234 -8.18 12.89 16.46
C LEU A 234 -8.82 11.51 16.70
N SER A 235 -8.04 10.44 16.49
CA SER A 235 -8.51 9.07 16.71
C SER A 235 -8.84 8.78 18.18
N ASN A 236 -8.07 9.34 19.13
CA ASN A 236 -8.37 9.25 20.55
C ASN A 236 -9.69 9.98 20.92
N GLN A 237 -9.92 11.17 20.37
CA GLN A 237 -11.18 11.89 20.56
C GLN A 237 -12.36 11.08 20.03
N LEU A 238 -12.24 10.48 18.84
CA LEU A 238 -13.28 9.60 18.29
C LEU A 238 -13.53 8.38 19.18
N LEU A 239 -12.47 7.77 19.74
CA LEU A 239 -12.55 6.61 20.61
C LEU A 239 -13.32 6.93 21.90
N ASP A 240 -12.90 7.98 22.60
CA ASP A 240 -13.55 8.44 23.84
C ASP A 240 -15.04 8.70 23.66
N GLN A 241 -15.40 9.30 22.53
CA GLN A 241 -16.79 9.65 22.25
C GLN A 241 -17.62 8.43 21.86
N SER A 242 -17.01 7.49 21.13
CA SER A 242 -17.63 6.18 20.84
C SER A 242 -17.94 5.42 22.13
N LEU A 243 -17.01 5.42 23.10
CA LEU A 243 -17.20 4.78 24.40
C LEU A 243 -18.33 5.44 25.21
N LYS A 244 -18.32 6.78 25.32
CA LYS A 244 -19.39 7.54 26.00
C LYS A 244 -20.76 7.30 25.39
N PHE A 245 -20.83 7.15 24.06
CA PHE A 245 -22.07 6.82 23.37
C PHE A 245 -22.57 5.42 23.77
N ILE A 246 -21.69 4.42 23.77
CA ILE A 246 -22.03 3.05 24.20
C ILE A 246 -22.55 3.06 25.65
N GLU A 247 -21.86 3.75 26.56
CA GLU A 247 -22.27 3.83 27.97
C GLU A 247 -23.64 4.45 28.18
N ARG A 248 -23.95 5.54 27.46
CA ARG A 248 -25.26 6.22 27.55
C ARG A 248 -26.42 5.37 27.02
N ASN A 249 -26.14 4.44 26.12
CA ASN A 249 -27.14 3.58 25.50
C ASN A 249 -27.16 2.16 26.08
N LYS A 250 -26.38 1.86 27.13
CA LYS A 250 -26.50 0.59 27.84
C LYS A 250 -27.91 0.47 28.43
N PRO A 251 -28.63 -0.66 28.21
CA PRO A 251 -29.92 -0.88 28.83
C PRO A 251 -29.75 -0.84 30.36
N LYS A 252 -30.58 -0.03 31.03
CA LYS A 252 -30.62 -0.02 32.50
C LYS A 252 -31.17 -1.36 32.94
N SER A 253 -30.31 -2.21 33.50
CA SER A 253 -30.67 -3.47 34.17
C SER A 253 -31.40 -3.21 35.46
#